data_AF-A0A2N2DQT1-F1
#
_entry.id   AF-A0A2N2DQT1-F1
#
_cell.length_a   1.000
_cell.length_b   1.000
_cell.length_c   1.000
_cell.angle_alpha   90.00
_cell.angle_beta   90.00
_cell.angle_gamma   90.00
#
_symmetry.space_group_name_H-M   'P 1'
#
loop_
_entity.id
_entity.type
_entity.pdbx_description
1 polymer ?
#
loop_
_entity_poly.entity_id
_entity_poly.type
_entity_poly.pdbx_seq_one_letter_code
_entity_poly.pdbx_strand_id
1 'polypeptide(L)'
;MLTGCLGNDSGGNLSFNAVVESVDDQSILVIIKEPSEFDKASVDLSEVNDLPALEPGDWVFVTILPEIRESYPVQVTAVSLRKLTEEEIESMRYQAISAEDAKAMMEDGSPFVLLDVRTPAEFKQGHIEGALLLPNTEIEAKASSVLPDKDARILVYCRSGNRSEEAALKLIDIGYTNVYDFGGIIDWPYDIVVD
;
A
#
# COMPACT_ATOMS: atom_id res chain seq x y z
N MET A 1 20.59 -7.10 -5.70
CA MET A 1 20.38 -5.65 -5.81
C MET A 1 18.98 -5.42 -5.29
N LEU A 2 18.86 -5.00 -4.03
CA LEU A 2 17.61 -4.86 -3.28
C LEU A 2 16.90 -3.55 -3.64
N THR A 3 16.65 -3.32 -4.93
CA THR A 3 16.25 -2.00 -5.46
C THR A 3 14.73 -1.82 -5.62
N GLY A 4 13.93 -2.69 -5.02
CA GLY A 4 12.49 -2.75 -5.31
C GLY A 4 11.75 -1.45 -5.02
N CYS A 5 11.84 -0.90 -3.82
CA CYS A 5 10.89 0.14 -3.38
C CYS A 5 11.38 1.06 -2.26
N LEU A 6 12.64 0.94 -1.84
CA LEU A 6 13.17 1.75 -0.75
C LEU A 6 13.71 3.07 -1.31
N GLY A 7 13.24 4.19 -0.75
CA GLY A 7 13.69 5.53 -1.15
C GLY A 7 15.16 5.71 -0.80
N ASN A 8 16.01 5.99 -1.79
CA ASN A 8 17.43 6.20 -1.58
C ASN A 8 17.77 7.68 -1.44
N ASP A 9 18.48 8.08 -0.39
CA ASP A 9 19.00 9.44 -0.25
C ASP A 9 20.34 9.63 -0.99
N SER A 10 20.85 10.86 -1.01
CA SER A 10 22.14 11.21 -1.65
C SER A 10 23.35 10.47 -1.06
N GLY A 11 23.20 9.85 0.12
CA GLY A 11 24.21 9.12 0.85
C GLY A 11 24.13 7.59 0.70
N GLY A 12 23.12 7.07 0.02
CA GLY A 12 22.93 5.62 -0.11
C GLY A 12 22.03 5.00 0.97
N ASN A 13 21.44 5.81 1.87
CA ASN A 13 20.55 5.30 2.90
C ASN A 13 19.20 4.95 2.32
N LEU A 14 18.58 3.91 2.87
CA LEU A 14 17.28 3.42 2.43
C LEU A 14 16.22 3.87 3.41
N SER A 15 15.05 4.29 2.93
CA SER A 15 13.93 4.67 3.80
C SER A 15 12.66 3.91 3.46
N PHE A 16 11.85 3.64 4.48
CA PHE A 16 10.56 2.97 4.34
C PHE A 16 9.59 3.33 5.47
N ASN A 17 8.31 3.19 5.16
CA ASN A 17 7.22 3.20 6.13
C ASN A 17 6.97 1.80 6.71
N ALA A 18 6.77 1.73 8.02
CA ALA A 18 6.48 0.49 8.70
C ALA A 18 5.57 0.68 9.92
N VAL A 19 5.01 -0.42 10.40
CA VAL A 19 4.25 -0.48 11.67
C VAL A 19 5.08 -1.23 12.71
N VAL A 20 5.21 -0.67 13.90
CA VAL A 20 5.89 -1.31 15.03
C VAL A 20 5.11 -2.55 15.48
N GLU A 21 5.75 -3.71 15.46
CA GLU A 21 5.22 -4.98 15.96
C GLU A 21 5.62 -5.21 17.42
N SER A 22 6.88 -4.95 17.78
CA SER A 22 7.37 -5.01 19.17
C SER A 22 8.51 -4.02 19.41
N VAL A 23 8.69 -3.64 20.68
CA VAL A 23 9.73 -2.72 21.13
C VAL A 23 10.58 -3.41 22.20
N ASP A 24 11.90 -3.41 21.98
CA ASP A 24 12.93 -3.87 22.92
C ASP A 24 13.85 -2.69 23.30
N ASP A 25 14.80 -2.90 24.22
CA ASP A 25 15.63 -1.82 24.79
C ASP A 25 16.41 -1.00 23.74
N GLN A 26 16.92 -1.63 22.68
CA GLN A 26 17.70 -0.97 21.62
C GLN A 26 17.27 -1.36 20.20
N SER A 27 16.12 -2.01 20.07
CA SER A 27 15.63 -2.45 18.77
C SER A 27 14.12 -2.47 18.71
N ILE A 28 13.58 -2.39 17.49
CA ILE A 28 12.16 -2.61 17.23
C ILE A 28 12.01 -3.67 16.15
N LEU A 29 10.95 -4.46 16.26
CA LEU A 29 10.47 -5.31 15.17
C LEU A 29 9.39 -4.53 14.43
N VAL A 30 9.49 -4.45 13.10
CA VAL A 30 8.54 -3.70 12.28
C VAL A 30 8.03 -4.52 11.10
N ILE A 31 6.79 -4.25 10.70
CA ILE A 31 6.16 -4.76 9.49
C ILE A 31 6.19 -3.65 8.44
N ILE A 32 6.87 -3.90 7.32
CA ILE A 32 7.02 -2.91 6.25
C ILE A 32 5.69 -2.80 5.49
N LYS A 33 5.27 -1.57 5.22
CA LYS A 33 3.98 -1.25 4.59
C LYS A 33 4.12 -0.75 3.15
N GLU A 34 5.28 -0.99 2.56
CA GLU A 34 5.59 -0.71 1.17
C GLU A 34 5.91 -2.03 0.46
N PRO A 35 5.62 -2.15 -0.85
CA PRO A 35 6.10 -3.30 -1.61
C PRO A 35 7.61 -3.41 -1.40
N SER A 36 8.18 -4.58 -1.18
CA SER A 36 9.62 -4.75 -0.97
C SER A 36 9.98 -6.24 -1.00
N GLU A 37 11.26 -6.57 -1.06
CA GLU A 37 11.71 -7.98 -1.03
C GLU A 37 11.50 -8.66 0.33
N PHE A 38 11.15 -7.90 1.37
CA PHE A 38 10.96 -8.40 2.73
C PHE A 38 9.84 -7.65 3.45
N ASP A 39 8.97 -8.37 4.16
CA ASP A 39 7.81 -7.81 4.86
C ASP A 39 8.08 -7.41 6.32
N LYS A 40 9.22 -7.84 6.89
CA LYS A 40 9.60 -7.62 8.30
C LYS A 40 11.07 -7.29 8.48
N ALA A 41 11.35 -6.35 9.38
CA ALA A 41 12.71 -5.97 9.77
C ALA A 41 12.87 -5.83 11.29
N SER A 42 14.02 -6.27 11.80
CA SER A 42 14.54 -5.97 13.12
C SER A 42 15.49 -4.77 12.99
N VAL A 43 15.07 -3.64 13.53
CA VAL A 43 15.75 -2.35 13.37
C VAL A 43 16.55 -2.05 14.64
N ASP A 44 17.87 -2.02 14.53
CA ASP A 44 18.78 -1.54 15.56
C ASP A 44 18.70 -0.01 15.64
N LEU A 45 18.45 0.51 16.85
CA LEU A 45 18.24 1.93 17.13
C LEU A 45 19.46 2.59 17.80
N SER A 46 20.59 1.89 17.92
CA SER A 46 21.80 2.38 18.61
C SER A 46 22.37 3.68 18.04
N GLU A 47 22.12 3.99 16.78
CA GLU A 47 22.59 5.21 16.10
C GLU A 47 21.54 6.33 16.07
N VAL A 48 20.34 6.12 16.63
CA VAL A 48 19.25 7.11 16.64
C VAL A 48 19.36 8.00 17.87
N ASN A 49 19.69 9.28 17.66
CA ASN A 49 19.93 10.23 18.75
C ASN A 49 18.66 10.82 19.40
N ASP A 50 17.53 10.87 18.67
CA ASP A 50 16.27 11.48 19.13
C ASP A 50 15.10 10.51 18.89
N LEU A 51 15.05 9.45 19.70
CA LEU A 51 14.05 8.40 19.55
C LEU A 51 12.73 8.80 20.25
N PRO A 52 11.60 8.84 19.54
CA PRO A 52 10.30 9.05 20.17
C PRO A 52 9.91 7.85 21.05
N ALA A 53 8.97 8.03 21.99
CA ALA A 53 8.37 6.92 22.71
C ALA A 53 7.56 6.06 21.73
N LEU A 54 7.94 4.79 21.54
CA LEU A 54 7.31 3.86 20.61
C LEU A 54 6.50 2.79 21.34
N GLU A 55 5.37 2.41 20.74
CA GLU A 55 4.48 1.34 21.18
C GLU A 55 4.10 0.46 19.96
N PRO A 56 3.76 -0.82 20.18
CA PRO A 56 3.19 -1.65 19.13
C PRO A 56 1.97 -0.98 18.46
N GLY A 57 1.95 -0.96 17.13
CA GLY A 57 0.91 -0.31 16.33
C GLY A 57 1.28 1.10 15.84
N ASP A 58 2.33 1.73 16.38
CA ASP A 58 2.80 3.00 15.87
C ASP A 58 3.29 2.87 14.42
N TRP A 59 2.90 3.83 13.58
CA TRP A 59 3.43 3.99 12.24
C TRP A 59 4.69 4.84 12.28
N VAL A 60 5.75 4.35 11.66
CA VAL A 60 7.08 4.96 11.66
C VAL A 60 7.64 5.10 10.25
N PHE A 61 8.33 6.22 10.02
CA PHE A 61 9.22 6.39 8.89
C PHE A 61 10.65 6.14 9.38
N VAL A 62 11.31 5.16 8.79
CA VAL A 62 12.64 4.72 9.19
C VAL A 62 13.61 4.95 8.04
N THR A 63 14.74 5.60 8.32
CA THR A 63 15.89 5.65 7.40
C THR A 63 17.00 4.79 7.97
N ILE A 64 17.49 3.84 7.17
CA ILE A 64 18.50 2.86 7.54
C ILE A 64 19.79 3.05 6.73
N LEU A 65 20.89 2.61 7.32
CA LEU A 65 22.14 2.41 6.59
C LEU A 65 21.97 1.37 5.47
N PRO A 66 22.76 1.45 4.38
CA PRO A 66 22.67 0.51 3.26
C PRO A 66 23.03 -0.94 3.63
N GLU A 67 23.73 -1.17 4.74
CA GLU A 67 24.11 -2.50 5.20
C GLU A 67 22.90 -3.28 5.75
N ILE A 68 22.31 -4.12 4.89
CA ILE A 68 21.26 -5.08 5.26
C ILE A 68 21.90 -6.44 5.52
N ARG A 69 21.58 -7.08 6.65
CA ARG A 69 21.99 -8.48 6.90
C ARG A 69 20.87 -9.44 6.53
N GLU A 70 21.13 -10.25 5.50
CA GLU A 70 20.20 -11.27 4.98
C GLU A 70 19.86 -12.31 6.07
N SER A 71 18.69 -12.13 6.68
CA SER A 71 18.09 -12.97 7.73
C SER A 71 16.57 -12.74 7.72
N TYR A 72 15.81 -13.49 8.52
CA TYR A 72 14.37 -13.26 8.68
C TYR A 72 13.99 -13.19 10.17
N PRO A 73 13.46 -12.04 10.65
CA PRO A 73 13.31 -10.76 9.96
C PRO A 73 14.68 -10.18 9.53
N VAL A 74 14.71 -9.34 8.48
CA VAL A 74 15.98 -8.75 8.03
C VAL A 74 16.53 -7.84 9.13
N GLN A 75 17.85 -7.80 9.30
CA GLN A 75 18.48 -6.97 10.33
C GLN A 75 19.07 -5.72 9.67
N VAL A 76 18.72 -4.55 10.21
CA VAL A 76 19.09 -3.23 9.67
C VAL A 76 19.43 -2.27 10.82
N THR A 77 20.19 -1.23 10.54
CA THR A 77 20.52 -0.18 11.52
C THR A 77 19.90 1.14 11.09
N ALA A 78 19.08 1.74 11.95
CA ALA A 78 18.46 3.03 11.69
C ALA A 78 19.43 4.18 11.96
N VAL A 79 19.48 5.15 11.04
CA VAL A 79 20.13 6.45 11.27
C VAL A 79 19.14 7.51 11.74
N SER A 80 17.85 7.35 11.40
CA SER A 80 16.78 8.18 11.90
C SER A 80 15.47 7.40 11.95
N LEU A 81 14.62 7.79 12.88
CA LEU A 81 13.28 7.25 13.04
C LEU A 81 12.36 8.36 13.53
N ARG A 82 11.18 8.46 12.94
CA ARG A 82 10.11 9.33 13.45
C ARG A 82 8.76 8.62 13.37
N LYS A 83 7.83 9.03 14.24
CA LYS A 83 6.42 8.69 14.06
C LYS A 83 5.85 9.43 12.85
N LEU A 84 4.99 8.76 12.13
CA LEU A 84 4.14 9.38 11.12
C LEU A 84 2.96 10.05 11.79
N THR A 85 2.51 11.16 11.21
CA THR A 85 1.28 11.83 11.64
C THR A 85 0.05 11.08 11.12
N GLU A 86 -1.12 11.31 11.71
CA GLU A 86 -2.38 10.73 11.22
C GLU A 86 -2.63 11.10 9.74
N GLU A 87 -2.33 12.33 9.34
CA GLU A 87 -2.48 12.80 7.95
C GLU A 87 -1.52 12.05 6.99
N GLU A 88 -0.27 11.81 7.41
CA GLU A 88 0.68 11.02 6.63
C GLU A 88 0.22 9.56 6.52
N ILE A 89 -0.22 8.97 7.64
CA ILE A 89 -0.78 7.61 7.68
C ILE A 89 -1.98 7.54 6.74
N GLU A 90 -2.94 8.47 6.83
CA GLU A 90 -4.12 8.58 5.96
C GLU A 90 -3.73 8.61 4.48
N SER A 91 -2.75 9.45 4.12
CA SER A 91 -2.24 9.55 2.74
C SER A 91 -1.53 8.28 2.24
N MET A 92 -1.10 7.42 3.15
CA MET A 92 -0.42 6.16 2.87
C MET A 92 -1.33 4.94 2.96
N ARG A 93 -2.55 5.07 3.49
CA ARG A 93 -3.45 3.92 3.72
C ARG A 93 -3.67 3.16 2.42
N TYR A 94 -3.83 3.89 1.32
CA TYR A 94 -3.93 3.36 -0.03
C TYR A 94 -2.81 3.91 -0.92
N GLN A 95 -2.45 3.15 -1.94
CA GLN A 95 -1.43 3.58 -2.90
C GLN A 95 -2.12 4.24 -4.10
N ALA A 96 -2.02 5.56 -4.21
CA ALA A 96 -2.44 6.27 -5.40
C ALA A 96 -1.40 6.06 -6.51
N ILE A 97 -1.81 5.48 -7.64
CA ILE A 97 -0.95 5.16 -8.79
C ILE A 97 -1.53 5.73 -10.09
N SER A 98 -0.73 5.81 -11.15
CA SER A 98 -1.22 6.22 -12.46
C SER A 98 -2.02 5.11 -13.16
N ALA A 99 -2.80 5.47 -14.19
CA ALA A 99 -3.47 4.48 -15.05
C ALA A 99 -2.44 3.59 -15.77
N GLU A 100 -1.30 4.15 -16.14
CA GLU A 100 -0.17 3.46 -16.76
C GLU A 100 0.47 2.45 -15.80
N ASP A 101 0.69 2.84 -14.53
CA ASP A 101 1.22 1.93 -13.50
C ASP A 101 0.23 0.79 -13.21
N ALA A 102 -1.07 1.12 -13.10
CA ALA A 102 -2.10 0.11 -12.92
C ALA A 102 -2.12 -0.87 -14.11
N LYS A 103 -1.99 -0.38 -15.35
CA LYS A 103 -1.88 -1.21 -16.55
C LYS A 103 -0.63 -2.11 -16.50
N ALA A 104 0.52 -1.57 -16.10
CA ALA A 104 1.74 -2.36 -15.92
C ALA A 104 1.57 -3.45 -14.86
N MET A 105 0.92 -3.15 -13.73
CA MET A 105 0.61 -4.12 -12.68
C MET A 105 -0.37 -5.21 -13.13
N MET A 106 -1.30 -4.90 -14.05
CA MET A 106 -2.18 -5.91 -14.67
C MET A 106 -1.42 -6.85 -15.61
N GLU A 107 -0.32 -6.38 -16.19
CA GLU A 107 0.48 -7.11 -17.20
C GLU A 107 1.69 -7.84 -16.62
N ASP A 108 2.03 -7.59 -15.34
CA ASP A 108 3.20 -8.20 -14.68
C ASP A 108 3.05 -9.70 -14.37
N GLY A 109 1.85 -10.27 -14.58
CA GLY A 109 1.55 -11.68 -14.39
C GLY A 109 1.26 -12.11 -12.96
N SER A 110 1.32 -11.19 -11.99
CA SER A 110 0.91 -11.43 -10.60
C SER A 110 -0.62 -11.46 -10.50
N PRO A 111 -1.20 -12.21 -9.54
CA PRO A 111 -2.64 -12.19 -9.30
C PRO A 111 -3.09 -10.82 -8.80
N PHE A 112 -4.23 -10.35 -9.31
CA PHE A 112 -4.85 -9.09 -8.90
C PHE A 112 -6.38 -9.17 -9.01
N VAL A 113 -7.04 -8.21 -8.36
CA VAL A 113 -8.47 -7.90 -8.53
C VAL A 113 -8.57 -6.49 -9.11
N LEU A 114 -9.22 -6.36 -10.25
CA LEU A 114 -9.60 -5.07 -10.81
C LEU A 114 -11.02 -4.72 -10.33
N LEU A 115 -11.19 -3.62 -9.59
CA LEU A 115 -12.43 -3.27 -8.92
C LEU A 115 -13.02 -1.97 -9.49
N ASP A 116 -14.19 -2.08 -10.13
CA ASP A 116 -14.98 -0.92 -10.55
C ASP A 116 -15.99 -0.57 -9.44
N VAL A 117 -15.84 0.61 -8.84
CA VAL A 117 -16.69 1.06 -7.74
C VAL A 117 -17.80 2.02 -8.16
N ARG A 118 -18.05 2.12 -9.48
CA ARG A 118 -19.16 2.88 -10.04
C ARG A 118 -20.50 2.16 -9.86
N THR A 119 -21.56 2.78 -10.37
CA THR A 119 -22.89 2.16 -10.37
C THR A 119 -23.00 1.04 -11.42
N PRO A 120 -23.93 0.08 -11.25
CA PRO A 120 -24.17 -0.95 -12.27
C PRO A 120 -24.57 -0.38 -13.65
N ALA A 121 -25.18 0.80 -13.69
CA ALA A 121 -25.53 1.45 -14.94
C ALA A 121 -24.29 2.00 -15.67
N GLU A 122 -23.35 2.61 -14.94
CA GLU A 122 -22.07 3.08 -15.49
C GLU A 122 -21.21 1.91 -15.99
N PHE A 123 -21.16 0.81 -15.22
CA PHE A 123 -20.43 -0.40 -15.61
C PHE A 123 -20.92 -1.00 -16.93
N LYS A 124 -22.25 -1.10 -17.09
CA LYS A 124 -22.89 -1.59 -18.32
C LYS A 124 -22.69 -0.67 -19.53
N GLN A 125 -22.42 0.60 -19.32
CA GLN A 125 -22.14 1.55 -20.42
C GLN A 125 -20.70 1.42 -20.94
N GLY A 126 -19.83 0.75 -20.19
CA GLY A 126 -18.45 0.49 -20.55
C GLY A 126 -17.56 0.43 -19.32
N HIS A 127 -16.70 -0.58 -19.23
CA HIS A 127 -15.80 -0.83 -18.10
C HIS A 127 -14.48 -1.43 -18.59
N ILE A 128 -13.45 -1.48 -17.74
CA ILE A 128 -12.17 -2.09 -18.10
C ILE A 128 -12.34 -3.61 -18.09
N GLU A 129 -11.83 -4.30 -19.11
CA GLU A 129 -11.99 -5.74 -19.25
C GLU A 129 -11.51 -6.51 -18.00
N GLY A 130 -12.31 -7.45 -17.52
CA GLY A 130 -12.00 -8.24 -16.33
C GLY A 130 -12.30 -7.53 -15.00
N ALA A 131 -12.84 -6.31 -15.02
CA ALA A 131 -13.24 -5.61 -13.81
C ALA A 131 -14.40 -6.30 -13.08
N LEU A 132 -14.27 -6.41 -11.76
CA LEU A 132 -15.31 -6.80 -10.83
C LEU A 132 -16.08 -5.57 -10.37
N LEU A 133 -17.41 -5.58 -10.52
CA LEU A 133 -18.26 -4.50 -10.04
C LEU A 133 -18.56 -4.66 -8.54
N LEU A 134 -18.16 -3.66 -7.74
CA LEU A 134 -18.57 -3.51 -6.33
C LEU A 134 -18.80 -2.02 -6.05
N PRO A 135 -20.04 -1.50 -6.15
CA PRO A 135 -20.29 -0.08 -5.97
C PRO A 135 -19.76 0.45 -4.63
N ASN A 136 -19.19 1.66 -4.61
CA ASN A 136 -18.64 2.29 -3.39
C ASN A 136 -19.62 2.28 -2.20
N THR A 137 -20.93 2.36 -2.46
CA THR A 137 -21.98 2.33 -1.45
C THR A 137 -22.22 0.95 -0.83
N GLU A 138 -21.66 -0.11 -1.41
CA GLU A 138 -21.88 -1.50 -0.99
C GLU A 138 -20.64 -2.13 -0.35
N ILE A 139 -19.49 -1.45 -0.37
CA ILE A 139 -18.19 -1.98 0.10
C ILE A 139 -18.28 -2.49 1.54
N GLU A 140 -18.71 -1.66 2.48
CA GLU A 140 -18.79 -2.04 3.90
C GLU A 140 -19.66 -3.28 4.14
N ALA A 141 -20.73 -3.42 3.36
CA ALA A 141 -21.69 -4.52 3.51
C ALA A 141 -21.26 -5.80 2.79
N LYS A 142 -20.55 -5.70 1.66
CA LYS A 142 -20.35 -6.82 0.74
C LYS A 142 -18.89 -7.17 0.46
N ALA A 143 -17.93 -6.29 0.72
CA ALA A 143 -16.53 -6.52 0.36
C ALA A 143 -16.01 -7.85 0.90
N SER A 144 -16.20 -8.18 2.18
CA SER A 144 -15.72 -9.45 2.76
C SER A 144 -16.31 -10.71 2.12
N SER A 145 -17.47 -10.61 1.44
CA SER A 145 -18.06 -11.73 0.69
C SER A 145 -17.59 -11.80 -0.77
N VAL A 146 -17.34 -10.64 -1.38
CA VAL A 146 -16.96 -10.49 -2.79
C VAL A 146 -15.45 -10.63 -2.97
N LEU A 147 -14.68 -10.14 -2.00
CA LEU A 147 -13.22 -10.09 -1.92
C LEU A 147 -12.78 -10.80 -0.63
N PRO A 148 -12.88 -12.14 -0.53
CA PRO A 148 -12.63 -12.85 0.72
C PRO A 148 -11.16 -12.79 1.19
N ASP A 149 -10.23 -12.60 0.26
CA ASP A 149 -8.79 -12.48 0.55
C ASP A 149 -8.44 -11.01 0.88
N LYS A 150 -8.01 -10.77 2.12
CA LYS A 150 -7.65 -9.44 2.63
C LYS A 150 -6.28 -8.95 2.15
N ASP A 151 -5.43 -9.87 1.70
CA ASP A 151 -4.09 -9.57 1.21
C ASP A 151 -4.01 -9.52 -0.32
N ALA A 152 -5.15 -9.76 -0.99
CA ALA A 152 -5.26 -9.65 -2.44
C ALA A 152 -4.84 -8.25 -2.91
N ARG A 153 -4.07 -8.21 -4.01
CA ARG A 153 -3.75 -6.98 -4.74
C ARG A 153 -5.02 -6.45 -5.41
N ILE A 154 -5.54 -5.32 -4.94
CA ILE A 154 -6.77 -4.71 -5.46
C ILE A 154 -6.43 -3.41 -6.17
N LEU A 155 -6.72 -3.34 -7.47
CA LEU A 155 -6.64 -2.13 -8.29
C LEU A 155 -8.04 -1.53 -8.40
N VAL A 156 -8.29 -0.39 -7.77
CA VAL A 156 -9.59 0.25 -7.65
C VAL A 156 -9.68 1.46 -8.59
N TYR A 157 -10.80 1.59 -9.30
CA TYR A 157 -11.10 2.79 -10.08
C TYR A 157 -12.57 3.16 -10.05
N CYS A 158 -12.84 4.41 -10.40
CA CYS A 158 -14.21 4.90 -10.53
C CYS A 158 -14.40 5.72 -11.81
N ARG A 159 -15.29 6.73 -11.78
CA ARG A 159 -15.47 7.61 -12.95
C ARG A 159 -14.35 8.64 -13.06
N SER A 160 -13.98 9.33 -11.97
CA SER A 160 -13.13 10.53 -11.99
C SER A 160 -12.16 10.63 -10.80
N GLY A 161 -11.90 9.55 -10.07
CA GLY A 161 -11.03 9.51 -8.87
C GLY A 161 -11.75 9.53 -7.52
N ASN A 162 -12.68 10.46 -7.28
CA ASN A 162 -13.20 10.66 -5.90
C ASN A 162 -13.83 9.42 -5.25
N ARG A 163 -14.57 8.60 -6.02
CA ARG A 163 -15.23 7.40 -5.46
C ARG A 163 -14.26 6.25 -5.23
N SER A 164 -13.16 6.18 -5.99
CA SER A 164 -12.16 5.13 -5.84
C SER A 164 -11.26 5.40 -4.65
N GLU A 165 -10.94 6.66 -4.37
CA GLU A 165 -10.30 7.09 -3.13
C GLU A 165 -11.13 6.69 -1.90
N GLU A 166 -12.41 7.08 -1.84
CA GLU A 166 -13.31 6.69 -0.75
C GLU A 166 -13.42 5.16 -0.61
N ALA A 167 -13.49 4.46 -1.73
CA ALA A 167 -13.58 3.00 -1.76
C ALA A 167 -12.31 2.34 -1.22
N ALA A 168 -11.14 2.86 -1.60
CA ALA A 168 -9.87 2.36 -1.14
C ALA A 168 -9.78 2.47 0.38
N LEU A 169 -10.05 3.67 0.93
CA LEU A 169 -10.07 3.91 2.38
C LEU A 169 -11.00 2.94 3.12
N LYS A 170 -12.23 2.75 2.62
CA LYS A 170 -13.18 1.79 3.22
C LYS A 170 -12.67 0.35 3.21
N LEU A 171 -11.98 -0.07 2.14
CA LEU A 171 -11.35 -1.39 2.09
C LEU A 171 -10.26 -1.49 3.16
N ILE A 172 -9.42 -0.48 3.31
CA ILE A 172 -8.36 -0.51 4.32
C ILE A 172 -8.95 -0.49 5.74
N ASP A 173 -10.01 0.29 5.99
CA ASP A 173 -10.75 0.31 7.27
C ASP A 173 -11.25 -1.08 7.68
N ILE A 174 -11.65 -1.90 6.71
CA ILE A 174 -12.12 -3.28 6.94
C ILE A 174 -11.03 -4.34 6.75
N GLY A 175 -9.76 -3.92 6.76
CA GLY A 175 -8.59 -4.79 6.89
C GLY A 175 -7.95 -5.26 5.59
N TYR A 176 -8.27 -4.68 4.42
CA TYR A 176 -7.51 -4.97 3.20
C TYR A 176 -6.15 -4.25 3.24
N THR A 177 -5.09 -4.96 2.87
CA THR A 177 -3.70 -4.49 3.07
C THR A 177 -3.01 -4.03 1.79
N ASN A 178 -3.56 -4.36 0.61
CA ASN A 178 -2.91 -4.19 -0.68
C ASN A 178 -3.82 -3.51 -1.72
N VAL A 179 -4.21 -2.26 -1.43
CA VAL A 179 -5.19 -1.49 -2.21
C VAL A 179 -4.51 -0.33 -2.96
N TYR A 180 -4.71 -0.30 -4.28
CA TYR A 180 -4.18 0.72 -5.17
C TYR A 180 -5.34 1.47 -5.84
N ASP A 181 -5.39 2.78 -5.67
CA ASP A 181 -6.33 3.64 -6.39
C ASP A 181 -5.63 4.20 -7.63
N PHE A 182 -6.19 3.95 -8.81
CA PHE A 182 -5.66 4.51 -10.06
C PHE A 182 -6.61 5.52 -10.73
N GLY A 183 -7.59 6.01 -9.98
CA GLY A 183 -8.38 7.17 -10.33
C GLY A 183 -9.60 6.88 -11.19
N GLY A 184 -9.78 7.65 -12.25
CA GLY A 184 -10.99 7.65 -13.07
C GLY A 184 -10.84 6.93 -14.40
N ILE A 185 -11.85 6.15 -14.79
CA ILE A 185 -11.96 5.59 -16.15
C ILE A 185 -12.01 6.68 -17.24
N ILE A 186 -12.33 7.93 -16.90
CA ILE A 186 -12.27 9.05 -17.86
C ILE A 186 -10.84 9.38 -18.30
N ASP A 187 -9.85 9.07 -17.45
CA ASP A 187 -8.43 9.31 -17.70
C ASP A 187 -7.72 8.02 -18.11
N TRP A 188 -8.45 6.90 -18.25
CA TRP A 188 -7.93 5.62 -18.72
C TRP A 188 -7.65 5.69 -20.23
N PRO A 189 -6.38 5.60 -20.68
CA PRO A 189 -6.03 5.83 -22.08
C PRO A 189 -6.15 4.56 -22.94
N TYR A 190 -6.61 3.44 -22.37
CA TYR A 190 -6.69 2.14 -23.04
C TYR A 190 -8.14 1.73 -23.33
N ASP A 191 -8.29 0.55 -23.91
CA ASP A 191 -9.60 0.02 -24.30
C ASP A 191 -10.50 -0.26 -23.09
N ILE A 192 -11.80 -0.13 -23.36
CA ILE A 192 -12.89 -0.52 -22.47
C ILE A 192 -13.79 -1.50 -23.23
N VAL A 193 -14.46 -2.37 -22.50
CA VAL A 193 -15.45 -3.31 -23.04
C VAL A 193 -16.86 -2.87 -22.64
N VAL A 194 -17.84 -3.27 -23.46
CA VAL A 194 -19.26 -3.07 -23.21
C VAL A 194 -19.92 -4.44 -23.28
N ASP A 195 -20.62 -4.82 -22.20
CA ASP A 195 -21.36 -6.08 -22.10
C ASP A 195 -22.73 -6.04 -22.79
#